data_AF-A0A6A6R6X5-F1
#
_entry.id   AF-A0A6A6R6X5-F1
#
_cell.length_a   1.000
_cell.length_b   1.000
_cell.length_c   1.000
_cell.angle_alpha   90.00
_cell.angle_beta   90.00
_cell.angle_gamma   90.00
#
_symmetry.space_group_name_H-M   'P 1'
#
loop_
_entity.id
_entity.type
_entity.pdbx_description
1 polymer ?
#
loop_
_entity_poly.entity_id
_entity_poly.type
_entity_poly.pdbx_seq_one_letter_code
_entity_poly.pdbx_strand_id
1 'polypeptide(L)'
;MTGADKSSLPRQPMPESFRAFLTEEAQAQWIDTLPFAVNIMRMTSGDYSIPPEFVNRIEPRTRPGPASAQTSGSLGALMESLTMNNALGLEEDEEAPTIDQTATTDEEAKLKETVSALKFPETTMTPIAALKAHVEALLSKDLSIAMFVWHRISAAIDDEILDVQADIKDYQTLKSQFDPILWKSCKLTTSLLLCLAAPQDKMQAALKFRSKIRGGMPTLDQIRTTPSESFRGAYAKAKEAAMKEGKTTIVAVSLTDVHIFELAARGKSEPWFSFAHTFVVGFGPEGFVVWQAWGEHGYRLDEWTAKDGTRVRSWEEAEAFTKDFEKLARGKGPFDFKRNRLYNKLFDVDLFQVCGPKGLEKPLVPKFEAWVQLFVLEDVRVENITKFRWMKLGRED
;
A
#
# COMPACT_ATOMS: atom_id res chain seq x y z
N MET A 1 -47.90 1.76 18.97
CA MET A 1 -46.51 1.98 18.57
C MET A 1 -46.49 2.24 17.08
N THR A 2 -46.36 3.50 16.71
CA THR A 2 -46.35 3.99 15.33
C THR A 2 -45.00 3.65 14.69
N GLY A 3 -45.04 3.04 13.50
CA GLY A 3 -43.85 2.68 12.74
C GLY A 3 -43.15 3.92 12.21
N ALA A 4 -41.89 4.09 12.60
CA ALA A 4 -41.02 5.13 12.06
C ALA A 4 -40.72 4.85 10.59
N ASP A 5 -40.99 5.87 9.77
CA ASP A 5 -40.76 5.91 8.33
C ASP A 5 -39.26 5.80 8.03
N LYS A 6 -38.85 4.75 7.29
CA LYS A 6 -37.44 4.47 6.99
C LYS A 6 -37.00 5.23 5.74
N SER A 7 -36.27 6.32 6.00
CA SER A 7 -35.19 6.94 5.21
C SER A 7 -35.50 7.34 3.74
N SER A 8 -35.89 8.59 3.54
CA SER A 8 -35.65 9.34 2.31
C SER A 8 -34.30 10.06 2.40
N LEU A 9 -33.21 9.35 2.08
CA LEU A 9 -31.91 10.02 1.95
C LEU A 9 -31.97 11.05 0.81
N PRO A 10 -31.44 12.27 1.00
CA PRO A 10 -31.48 13.31 -0.02
C PRO A 10 -30.70 12.86 -1.26
N ARG A 11 -31.39 12.88 -2.41
CA ARG A 11 -30.80 12.70 -3.74
C ARG A 11 -30.39 14.09 -4.23
N GLN A 12 -29.11 14.31 -4.44
CA GLN A 12 -28.58 15.59 -4.88
C GLN A 12 -27.61 15.38 -6.03
N PRO A 13 -27.55 16.34 -6.98
CA PRO A 13 -26.49 16.35 -7.97
C PRO A 13 -25.12 16.38 -7.28
N MET A 14 -24.08 15.92 -7.97
CA MET A 14 -22.72 15.96 -7.45
C MET A 14 -22.40 17.39 -6.96
N PRO A 15 -22.09 17.57 -5.66
CA PRO A 15 -21.70 18.87 -5.14
C PRO A 15 -20.53 19.41 -5.94
N GLU A 16 -20.58 20.68 -6.32
CA GLU A 16 -19.55 21.29 -7.18
C GLU A 16 -18.18 21.30 -6.50
N SER A 17 -18.17 21.44 -5.17
CA SER A 17 -16.99 21.21 -4.33
C SER A 17 -16.42 19.81 -4.55
N PHE A 18 -17.27 18.78 -4.52
CA PHE A 18 -16.87 17.40 -4.69
C PHE A 18 -16.37 17.09 -6.12
N ARG A 19 -16.99 17.70 -7.13
CA ARG A 19 -16.61 17.55 -8.55
C ARG A 19 -15.17 17.97 -8.80
N ALA A 20 -14.71 19.05 -8.16
CA ALA A 20 -13.34 19.55 -8.30
C ALA A 20 -12.26 18.57 -7.81
N PHE A 21 -12.62 17.59 -6.98
CA PHE A 21 -11.70 16.59 -6.41
C PHE A 21 -11.70 15.25 -7.15
N LEU A 22 -12.58 15.07 -8.14
CA LEU A 22 -12.70 13.83 -8.90
C LEU A 22 -12.06 13.99 -10.28
N THR A 23 -11.41 12.93 -10.78
CA THR A 23 -11.00 12.84 -12.18
C THR A 23 -12.22 12.87 -13.10
N GLU A 24 -12.06 13.30 -14.35
CA GLU A 24 -13.17 13.29 -15.34
C GLU A 24 -13.82 11.90 -15.47
N GLU A 25 -13.02 10.84 -15.35
CA GLU A 25 -13.48 9.45 -15.36
C GLU A 25 -14.34 9.10 -14.13
N ALA A 26 -13.95 9.55 -12.93
CA ALA A 26 -14.76 9.37 -11.73
C ALA A 26 -16.02 10.25 -11.75
N GLN A 27 -15.93 11.45 -12.33
CA GLN A 27 -17.09 12.33 -12.53
C GLN A 27 -18.14 11.70 -13.46
N ALA A 28 -17.70 11.05 -14.54
CA ALA A 28 -18.58 10.36 -15.49
C ALA A 28 -19.34 9.16 -14.88
N GLN A 29 -18.93 8.66 -13.71
CA GLN A 29 -19.54 7.52 -13.03
C GLN A 29 -20.65 7.92 -12.04
N TRP A 30 -20.85 9.21 -11.82
CA TRP A 30 -21.84 9.73 -10.88
C TRP A 30 -23.27 9.64 -11.41
N ILE A 31 -24.20 9.19 -10.56
CA ILE A 31 -25.62 9.09 -10.89
C ILE A 31 -26.42 9.98 -9.92
N ASP A 32 -26.94 11.10 -10.42
CA ASP A 32 -27.68 12.12 -9.62
C ASP A 32 -28.94 11.56 -8.93
N THR A 33 -29.45 10.42 -9.40
CA THR A 33 -30.63 9.77 -8.82
C THR A 33 -30.30 8.84 -7.65
N LEU A 34 -29.03 8.60 -7.36
CA LEU A 34 -28.58 7.82 -6.20
C LEU A 34 -28.27 8.74 -5.00
N PRO A 35 -28.49 8.28 -3.75
CA PRO A 35 -28.02 8.99 -2.57
C PRO A 35 -26.50 9.21 -2.62
N PHE A 36 -26.04 10.36 -2.13
CA PHE A 36 -24.62 10.76 -2.13
C PHE A 36 -23.70 9.63 -1.64
N ALA A 37 -23.99 9.05 -0.46
CA ALA A 37 -23.21 7.96 0.13
C ALA A 37 -23.10 6.72 -0.77
N VAL A 38 -24.12 6.44 -1.59
CA VAL A 38 -24.11 5.30 -2.53
C VAL A 38 -23.20 5.59 -3.72
N ASN A 39 -23.18 6.83 -4.23
CA ASN A 39 -22.21 7.22 -5.26
C ASN A 39 -20.78 7.14 -4.72
N ILE A 40 -20.52 7.62 -3.50
CA ILE A 40 -19.20 7.49 -2.84
C ILE A 40 -18.80 6.03 -2.69
N MET A 41 -19.70 5.18 -2.21
CA MET A 41 -19.43 3.75 -2.09
C MET A 41 -19.10 3.11 -3.44
N ARG A 42 -19.84 3.39 -4.51
CA ARG A 42 -19.56 2.84 -5.85
C ARG A 42 -18.18 3.25 -6.39
N MET A 43 -17.79 4.51 -6.19
CA MET A 43 -16.50 5.02 -6.63
C MET A 43 -15.32 4.50 -5.79
N THR A 44 -15.57 4.12 -4.53
CA THR A 44 -14.53 3.66 -3.60
C THR A 44 -14.47 2.14 -3.45
N SER A 45 -15.54 1.39 -3.71
CA SER A 45 -15.61 -0.06 -3.50
C SER A 45 -15.20 -0.89 -4.73
N GLY A 46 -15.32 -0.34 -5.94
CA GLY A 46 -15.09 -1.08 -7.19
C GLY A 46 -16.17 -2.14 -7.48
N ASP A 47 -17.30 -2.13 -6.77
CA ASP A 47 -18.46 -3.01 -7.00
C ASP A 47 -19.60 -2.20 -7.66
N TYR A 48 -19.99 -2.61 -8.86
CA TYR A 48 -20.86 -1.85 -9.78
C TYR A 48 -22.32 -2.30 -9.81
N SER A 49 -22.68 -3.34 -9.04
CA SER A 49 -24.07 -3.83 -9.01
C SER A 49 -24.97 -3.01 -8.07
N ILE A 50 -26.09 -2.51 -8.60
CA ILE A 50 -27.20 -1.99 -7.78
C ILE A 50 -27.89 -3.21 -7.13
N PRO A 51 -28.04 -3.29 -5.80
CA PRO A 51 -28.83 -4.34 -5.18
C PRO A 51 -30.24 -4.36 -5.80
N PRO A 52 -30.80 -5.52 -6.19
CA PRO A 52 -32.10 -5.58 -6.88
C PRO A 52 -33.23 -4.86 -6.15
N GLU A 53 -33.20 -4.82 -4.81
CA GLU A 53 -34.13 -4.04 -3.99
C GLU A 53 -34.11 -2.51 -4.24
N PHE A 54 -33.01 -1.95 -4.75
CA PHE A 54 -32.89 -0.52 -5.04
C PHE A 54 -33.48 -0.14 -6.39
N VAL A 55 -33.38 -1.01 -7.41
CA VAL A 55 -33.86 -0.74 -8.79
C VAL A 55 -35.38 -0.56 -8.82
N ASN A 56 -36.11 -1.29 -7.97
CA ASN A 56 -37.57 -1.24 -7.87
C ASN A 56 -38.13 0.08 -7.28
N ARG A 57 -37.28 1.04 -6.90
CA ARG A 57 -37.66 2.33 -6.29
C ARG A 57 -37.27 3.57 -7.11
N ILE A 58 -36.90 3.41 -8.39
CA ILE A 58 -36.18 4.43 -9.18
C ILE A 58 -36.99 5.05 -10.34
N GLU A 59 -38.26 4.71 -10.57
CA GLU A 59 -38.99 5.40 -11.67
C GLU A 59 -39.20 6.91 -11.40
N PRO A 60 -39.03 7.80 -12.41
CA PRO A 60 -38.70 9.20 -12.17
C PRO A 60 -39.86 10.18 -12.44
N ARG A 61 -39.87 11.31 -11.73
CA ARG A 61 -40.54 12.54 -12.16
C ARG A 61 -39.52 13.65 -12.42
N THR A 62 -39.75 14.35 -13.52
CA THR A 62 -38.85 15.21 -14.31
C THR A 62 -38.68 16.66 -13.82
N ARG A 63 -37.42 17.16 -13.88
CA ARG A 63 -36.88 18.52 -14.25
C ARG A 63 -37.43 19.81 -13.57
N PRO A 64 -36.81 21.01 -13.74
CA PRO A 64 -35.38 21.41 -13.85
C PRO A 64 -35.03 22.74 -13.08
N GLY A 65 -33.74 23.11 -12.98
CA GLY A 65 -33.31 24.53 -12.96
C GLY A 65 -32.19 24.93 -11.97
N PRO A 66 -31.35 25.96 -12.28
CA PRO A 66 -29.90 25.92 -12.02
C PRO A 66 -29.27 27.12 -11.24
N ALA A 67 -27.94 27.02 -11.04
CA ALA A 67 -26.91 28.08 -10.87
C ALA A 67 -26.79 28.73 -9.45
N SER A 68 -25.64 29.14 -8.89
CA SER A 68 -24.23 29.27 -9.30
C SER A 68 -23.30 29.61 -8.09
N ALA A 69 -22.08 29.07 -8.09
CA ALA A 69 -20.76 29.72 -7.91
C ALA A 69 -20.20 30.32 -6.58
N GLN A 70 -18.87 30.05 -6.42
CA GLN A 70 -17.77 30.72 -5.65
C GLN A 70 -17.66 30.42 -4.13
N THR A 71 -16.51 30.21 -3.46
CA THR A 71 -15.04 30.17 -3.74
C THR A 71 -14.30 29.69 -2.46
N SER A 72 -13.09 29.16 -2.62
CA SER A 72 -11.94 29.10 -1.67
C SER A 72 -11.88 28.03 -0.55
N GLY A 73 -10.67 27.48 -0.36
CA GLY A 73 -10.24 26.79 0.87
C GLY A 73 -9.61 25.41 0.65
N SER A 74 -8.27 25.38 0.56
CA SER A 74 -7.41 24.19 0.49
C SER A 74 -7.25 23.51 1.88
N LEU A 75 -6.75 22.25 1.90
CA LEU A 75 -6.07 21.56 3.02
C LEU A 75 -6.87 20.63 3.98
N GLY A 76 -7.85 19.84 3.48
CA GLY A 76 -8.57 18.83 4.29
C GLY A 76 -8.72 17.41 3.70
N ALA A 77 -8.40 17.18 2.41
CA ALA A 77 -8.91 16.01 1.69
C ALA A 77 -8.03 14.73 1.72
N LEU A 78 -6.97 14.68 2.53
CA LEU A 78 -6.09 13.51 2.61
C LEU A 78 -6.37 12.59 3.82
N MET A 79 -7.29 12.97 4.70
CA MET A 79 -7.49 12.36 6.02
C MET A 79 -8.86 11.70 6.25
N GLU A 80 -9.83 11.84 5.35
CA GLU A 80 -11.20 11.33 5.57
C GLU A 80 -11.47 9.89 5.06
N SER A 81 -10.47 9.16 4.56
CA SER A 81 -10.69 7.75 4.13
C SER A 81 -10.41 6.69 5.20
N LEU A 82 -10.10 7.10 6.44
CA LEU A 82 -9.85 6.21 7.58
C LEU A 82 -10.56 6.73 8.84
N THR A 83 -11.88 6.59 8.91
CA THR A 83 -12.60 6.65 10.19
C THR A 83 -13.79 5.68 10.16
N MET A 84 -13.74 4.65 11.02
CA MET A 84 -14.93 4.06 11.62
C MET A 84 -14.95 4.47 13.09
N ASN A 85 -16.00 5.18 13.48
CA ASN A 85 -16.27 5.61 14.85
C ASN A 85 -16.81 4.47 15.73
N ASN A 86 -16.51 4.53 17.03
CA ASN A 86 -17.49 4.51 18.13
C ASN A 86 -16.80 5.00 19.42
N ALA A 87 -17.21 6.14 19.99
CA ALA A 87 -18.36 6.34 20.88
C ALA A 87 -18.09 5.94 22.34
N LEU A 88 -17.54 6.88 23.12
CA LEU A 88 -17.75 6.96 24.56
C LEU A 88 -17.87 8.46 24.92
N GLY A 89 -19.04 8.85 25.40
CA GLY A 89 -19.29 10.20 25.88
C GLY A 89 -18.60 10.43 27.21
N LEU A 90 -17.95 11.58 27.36
CA LEU A 90 -17.61 12.20 28.63
C LEU A 90 -17.72 13.72 28.49
N GLU A 91 -18.09 14.31 29.61
CA GLU A 91 -18.50 15.68 29.86
C GLU A 91 -17.36 16.69 29.57
N GLU A 92 -17.74 17.89 29.15
CA GLU A 92 -16.84 19.03 28.92
C GLU A 92 -16.36 19.58 30.26
N ASP A 93 -15.07 19.43 30.55
CA ASP A 93 -14.27 20.34 31.40
C ASP A 93 -12.81 19.87 31.39
N GLU A 94 -11.93 20.39 30.52
CA GLU A 94 -10.47 20.24 30.71
C GLU A 94 -9.67 21.47 30.26
N GLU A 95 -8.80 21.90 31.17
CA GLU A 95 -7.70 22.87 31.00
C GLU A 95 -6.81 22.54 29.78
N ALA A 96 -6.24 23.58 29.17
CA ALA A 96 -5.29 23.42 28.08
C ALA A 96 -4.12 22.51 28.50
N PRO A 97 -3.80 21.45 27.73
CA PRO A 97 -2.78 20.49 28.12
C PRO A 97 -1.39 21.15 28.14
N THR A 98 -0.73 21.06 29.30
CA THR A 98 0.67 21.44 29.47
C THR A 98 1.55 20.51 28.64
N ILE A 99 2.16 21.03 27.57
CA ILE A 99 3.08 20.25 26.71
C ILE A 99 4.37 19.96 27.48
N ASP A 100 4.66 18.68 27.70
CA ASP A 100 5.90 18.21 28.32
C ASP A 100 7.10 18.45 27.38
N GLN A 101 7.96 19.39 27.76
CA GLN A 101 9.14 19.81 26.99
C GLN A 101 10.24 18.73 26.90
N THR A 102 10.18 17.66 27.71
CA THR A 102 11.20 16.60 27.68
C THR A 102 10.94 15.59 26.57
N ALA A 103 9.68 15.23 26.34
CA ALA A 103 9.27 14.32 25.28
C ALA A 103 9.60 14.85 23.87
N THR A 104 9.54 16.17 23.67
CA THR A 104 9.83 16.81 22.38
C THR A 104 11.30 16.70 21.99
N THR A 105 12.22 16.74 22.95
CA THR A 105 13.67 16.64 22.68
C THR A 105 14.12 15.24 22.26
N ASP A 106 13.50 14.18 22.80
CA ASP A 106 13.82 12.79 22.43
C ASP A 106 13.34 12.45 21.01
N GLU A 107 12.12 12.88 20.64
CA GLU A 107 11.57 12.70 19.29
C GLU A 107 12.40 13.41 18.23
N GLU A 108 12.82 14.64 18.51
CA GLU A 108 13.68 15.41 17.63
C GLU A 108 15.04 14.72 17.42
N ALA A 109 15.65 14.21 18.49
CA ALA A 109 16.89 13.46 18.42
C ALA A 109 16.74 12.19 17.56
N LYS A 110 15.66 11.41 17.75
CA LYS A 110 15.38 10.20 16.96
C LYS A 110 15.15 10.52 15.48
N LEU A 111 14.42 11.59 15.17
CA LEU A 111 14.18 12.02 13.79
C LEU A 111 15.49 12.48 13.14
N LYS A 112 16.28 13.32 13.83
CA LYS A 112 17.61 13.77 13.38
C LYS A 112 18.54 12.60 13.09
N GLU A 113 18.60 11.62 13.99
CA GLU A 113 19.42 10.42 13.84
C GLU A 113 18.98 9.58 12.63
N THR A 114 17.68 9.33 12.50
CA THR A 114 17.11 8.56 11.37
C THR A 114 17.42 9.23 10.03
N VAL A 115 17.18 10.54 9.92
CA VAL A 115 17.48 11.31 8.70
C VAL A 115 18.99 11.36 8.42
N SER A 116 19.82 11.40 9.45
CA SER A 116 21.28 11.37 9.28
C SER A 116 21.77 10.01 8.78
N ALA A 117 21.19 8.91 9.27
CA ALA A 117 21.48 7.57 8.79
C ALA A 117 21.04 7.36 7.33
N LEU A 118 19.94 7.99 6.91
CA LEU A 118 19.45 7.97 5.52
C LEU A 118 20.28 8.81 4.53
N LYS A 119 21.16 9.68 5.02
CA LYS A 119 22.12 10.40 4.16
C LYS A 119 23.33 9.54 3.77
N PHE A 120 23.53 8.41 4.47
CA PHE A 120 24.64 7.50 4.21
C PHE A 120 24.25 6.46 3.17
N PRO A 121 25.15 6.22 2.21
CA PRO A 121 26.10 5.15 2.40
C PRO A 121 27.50 5.52 1.89
N GLU A 122 28.48 4.80 2.42
CA GLU A 122 29.79 4.71 1.79
C GLU A 122 29.59 4.25 0.33
N THR A 123 30.20 4.93 -0.64
CA THR A 123 30.13 4.60 -2.09
C THR A 123 30.66 3.21 -2.43
N THR A 124 31.15 2.47 -1.44
CA THR A 124 31.70 1.12 -1.50
C THR A 124 30.64 0.01 -1.38
N MET A 125 29.40 0.34 -0.98
CA MET A 125 28.35 -0.65 -0.78
C MET A 125 27.77 -1.17 -2.10
N THR A 126 27.28 -2.42 -2.10
CA THR A 126 26.42 -2.89 -3.20
C THR A 126 25.03 -2.27 -3.09
N PRO A 127 24.23 -2.21 -4.18
CA PRO A 127 22.88 -1.67 -4.11
C PRO A 127 21.96 -2.42 -3.13
N ILE A 128 22.08 -3.76 -3.01
CA ILE A 128 21.30 -4.52 -2.03
C ILE A 128 21.69 -4.13 -0.60
N ALA A 129 23.00 -4.00 -0.33
CA ALA A 129 23.48 -3.60 0.99
C ALA A 129 23.05 -2.17 1.34
N ALA A 130 23.13 -1.25 0.39
CA ALA A 130 22.68 0.13 0.58
C ALA A 130 21.16 0.21 0.86
N LEU A 131 20.34 -0.55 0.13
CA LEU A 131 18.89 -0.60 0.35
C LEU A 131 18.56 -1.22 1.71
N LYS A 132 19.26 -2.29 2.10
CA LYS A 132 19.13 -2.90 3.43
C LYS A 132 19.45 -1.90 4.54
N ALA A 133 20.57 -1.18 4.44
CA ALA A 133 20.95 -0.17 5.42
C ALA A 133 19.93 0.98 5.54
N HIS A 134 19.36 1.44 4.42
CA HIS A 134 18.30 2.45 4.45
C HIS A 134 17.04 1.96 5.15
N VAL A 135 16.62 0.73 4.88
CA VAL A 135 15.45 0.11 5.52
C VAL A 135 15.69 -0.08 7.02
N GLU A 136 16.87 -0.56 7.41
CA GLU A 136 17.23 -0.71 8.82
C GLU A 136 17.28 0.64 9.53
N ALA A 137 17.86 1.67 8.91
CA ALA A 137 17.88 3.02 9.45
C ALA A 137 16.47 3.55 9.71
N LEU A 138 15.56 3.41 8.72
CA LEU A 138 14.16 3.82 8.83
C LEU A 138 13.44 3.14 10.00
N LEU A 139 13.67 1.85 10.19
CA LEU A 139 12.93 1.02 11.14
C LEU A 139 13.60 0.96 12.54
N SER A 140 14.77 1.55 12.71
CA SER A 140 15.60 1.36 13.92
C SER A 140 15.11 2.09 15.18
N LYS A 141 14.28 3.13 15.06
CA LYS A 141 13.93 4.03 16.18
C LYS A 141 12.46 3.98 16.56
N ASP A 142 11.61 4.45 15.67
CA ASP A 142 10.17 4.59 15.91
C ASP A 142 9.41 4.43 14.59
N LEU A 143 8.35 3.62 14.61
CA LEU A 143 7.51 3.38 13.44
C LEU A 143 6.76 4.64 13.00
N SER A 144 6.43 5.57 13.90
CA SER A 144 5.83 6.85 13.50
C SER A 144 6.82 7.74 12.77
N ILE A 145 8.10 7.70 13.14
CA ILE A 145 9.17 8.40 12.41
C ILE A 145 9.33 7.76 11.02
N ALA A 146 9.35 6.43 10.94
CA ALA A 146 9.39 5.75 9.65
C ALA A 146 8.21 6.17 8.76
N MET A 147 6.98 6.22 9.31
CA MET A 147 5.78 6.64 8.57
C MET A 147 5.90 8.07 8.07
N PHE A 148 6.35 8.98 8.93
CA PHE A 148 6.60 10.36 8.57
C PHE A 148 7.61 10.48 7.42
N VAL A 149 8.73 9.78 7.54
CA VAL A 149 9.78 9.79 6.51
C VAL A 149 9.25 9.25 5.19
N TRP A 150 8.50 8.15 5.21
CA TRP A 150 7.81 7.63 4.01
C TRP A 150 6.84 8.66 3.43
N HIS A 151 6.02 9.30 4.26
CA HIS A 151 5.08 10.33 3.82
C HIS A 151 5.79 11.47 3.08
N ARG A 152 6.93 11.93 3.61
CA ARG A 152 7.72 13.01 2.99
C ARG A 152 8.40 12.58 1.70
N ILE A 153 8.87 11.32 1.62
CA ILE A 153 9.38 10.74 0.36
C ILE A 153 8.26 10.68 -0.68
N SER A 154 7.07 10.18 -0.32
CA SER A 154 5.95 10.10 -1.26
C SER A 154 5.52 11.48 -1.75
N ALA A 155 5.50 12.49 -0.88
CA ALA A 155 5.16 13.86 -1.25
C ALA A 155 6.20 14.44 -2.23
N ALA A 156 7.50 14.28 -1.94
CA ALA A 156 8.57 14.72 -2.83
C ALA A 156 8.48 14.07 -4.22
N ILE A 157 8.13 12.78 -4.29
CA ILE A 157 7.91 12.09 -5.57
C ILE A 157 6.72 12.70 -6.33
N ASP A 158 5.59 12.95 -5.65
CA ASP A 158 4.40 13.57 -6.23
C ASP A 158 4.71 14.95 -6.83
N ASP A 159 5.58 15.72 -6.16
CA ASP A 159 6.04 17.04 -6.61
C ASP A 159 7.20 16.97 -7.63
N GLU A 160 7.62 15.77 -8.03
CA GLU A 160 8.75 15.50 -8.94
C GLU A 160 10.11 16.09 -8.47
N ILE A 161 10.29 16.22 -7.15
CA ILE A 161 11.51 16.73 -6.52
C ILE A 161 12.26 15.65 -5.73
N LEU A 162 13.56 15.85 -5.54
CA LEU A 162 14.41 14.97 -4.72
C LEU A 162 14.72 15.55 -3.35
N ASP A 163 14.41 16.83 -3.12
CA ASP A 163 14.63 17.49 -1.85
C ASP A 163 13.51 17.11 -0.87
N VAL A 164 13.87 16.40 0.19
CA VAL A 164 12.92 15.94 1.21
C VAL A 164 13.09 16.79 2.46
N GLN A 165 12.03 17.49 2.84
CA GLN A 165 11.96 18.21 4.10
C GLN A 165 11.53 17.24 5.20
N ALA A 166 12.19 17.25 6.34
CA ALA A 166 11.77 16.52 7.52
C ALA A 166 11.78 17.51 8.68
N ASP A 167 10.68 18.19 8.95
CA ASP A 167 10.59 19.16 10.04
C ASP A 167 9.98 18.51 11.29
N ILE A 168 10.52 18.82 12.47
CA ILE A 168 10.02 18.24 13.73
C ILE A 168 8.60 18.72 14.08
N LYS A 169 8.25 19.96 13.73
CA LYS A 169 6.90 20.51 13.95
C LYS A 169 5.88 19.79 13.07
N ASP A 170 6.26 19.50 11.83
CA ASP A 170 5.41 18.72 10.91
C ASP A 170 5.24 17.30 11.43
N TYR A 171 6.32 16.67 11.90
CA TYR A 171 6.25 15.35 12.50
C TYR A 171 5.28 15.32 13.68
N GLN A 172 5.42 16.23 14.65
CA GLN A 172 4.55 16.30 15.82
C GLN A 172 3.08 16.51 15.44
N THR A 173 2.82 17.34 14.43
CA THR A 173 1.47 17.60 13.91
C THR A 173 0.84 16.36 13.28
N LEU A 174 1.63 15.57 12.55
CA LEU A 174 1.15 14.42 11.80
C LEU A 174 1.22 13.11 12.59
N LYS A 175 2.00 13.04 13.67
CA LYS A 175 2.27 11.79 14.41
C LYS A 175 1.00 11.09 14.86
N SER A 176 0.02 11.84 15.36
CA SER A 176 -1.27 11.31 15.83
C SER A 176 -2.11 10.67 14.71
N GLN A 177 -1.79 10.98 13.46
CA GLN A 177 -2.47 10.45 12.27
C GLN A 177 -1.81 9.15 11.78
N PHE A 178 -0.61 8.82 12.26
CA PHE A 178 0.10 7.61 11.85
C PHE A 178 -0.36 6.42 12.66
N ASP A 179 -1.11 5.53 12.03
CA ASP A 179 -1.42 4.23 12.59
C ASP A 179 -0.23 3.26 12.38
N PRO A 180 0.43 2.78 13.46
CA PRO A 180 1.52 1.83 13.35
C PRO A 180 1.15 0.53 12.63
N ILE A 181 -0.13 0.17 12.58
CA ILE A 181 -0.60 -1.04 11.88
C ILE A 181 -0.29 -1.00 10.38
N LEU A 182 -0.15 0.20 9.80
CA LEU A 182 0.16 0.37 8.38
C LEU A 182 1.52 -0.22 8.01
N TRP A 183 2.48 -0.31 8.93
CA TRP A 183 3.78 -0.96 8.69
C TRP A 183 3.70 -2.47 8.51
N LYS A 184 2.59 -3.09 8.91
CA LYS A 184 2.33 -4.48 8.57
C LYS A 184 1.94 -4.64 7.09
N SER A 185 1.57 -3.58 6.39
CA SER A 185 1.15 -3.63 5.00
C SER A 185 2.30 -4.02 4.06
N CYS A 186 2.13 -5.16 3.39
CA CYS A 186 3.03 -5.62 2.34
C CYS A 186 3.10 -4.63 1.16
N LYS A 187 1.99 -3.91 0.88
CA LYS A 187 1.93 -2.88 -0.17
C LYS A 187 2.77 -1.67 0.19
N LEU A 188 2.62 -1.13 1.41
CA LEU A 188 3.41 0.00 1.89
C LEU A 188 4.91 -0.31 1.84
N THR A 189 5.28 -1.47 2.38
CA THR A 189 6.66 -1.97 2.35
C THR A 189 7.20 -2.06 0.92
N THR A 190 6.42 -2.62 0.00
CA THR A 190 6.81 -2.73 -1.40
C THR A 190 6.99 -1.35 -2.04
N SER A 191 6.04 -0.44 -1.85
CA SER A 191 6.11 0.92 -2.40
C SER A 191 7.34 1.67 -1.88
N LEU A 192 7.63 1.58 -0.58
CA LEU A 192 8.84 2.16 0.01
C LEU A 192 10.10 1.64 -0.69
N LEU A 193 10.27 0.33 -0.74
CA LEU A 193 11.46 -0.31 -1.33
C LEU A 193 11.62 0.03 -2.81
N LEU A 194 10.53 0.03 -3.57
CA LEU A 194 10.55 0.42 -4.98
C LEU A 194 10.91 1.89 -5.17
N CYS A 195 10.32 2.80 -4.40
CA CYS A 195 10.61 4.22 -4.48
C CYS A 195 12.07 4.53 -4.09
N LEU A 196 12.62 3.83 -3.10
CA LEU A 196 14.03 3.93 -2.76
C LEU A 196 14.90 3.38 -3.90
N ALA A 197 14.61 2.22 -4.46
CA ALA A 197 15.44 1.61 -5.51
C ALA A 197 15.29 2.24 -6.91
N ALA A 198 14.16 2.87 -7.22
CA ALA A 198 13.86 3.34 -8.56
C ALA A 198 14.78 4.50 -8.99
N PRO A 199 15.22 4.55 -10.26
CA PRO A 199 15.76 5.78 -10.83
C PRO A 199 14.68 6.86 -10.88
N GLN A 200 15.09 8.13 -10.97
CA GLN A 200 14.20 9.29 -10.85
C GLN A 200 13.02 9.24 -11.83
N ASP A 201 13.26 8.85 -13.07
CA ASP A 201 12.26 8.72 -14.15
C ASP A 201 11.22 7.62 -13.90
N LYS A 202 11.49 6.67 -12.99
CA LYS A 202 10.60 5.56 -12.65
C LYS A 202 9.92 5.68 -11.30
N MET A 203 10.25 6.69 -10.48
CA MET A 203 9.71 6.84 -9.13
C MET A 203 8.18 6.96 -9.11
N GLN A 204 7.60 7.71 -10.04
CA GLN A 204 6.16 7.86 -10.18
C GLN A 204 5.47 6.52 -10.47
N ALA A 205 6.05 5.72 -11.36
CA ALA A 205 5.53 4.39 -11.67
C ALA A 205 5.68 3.42 -10.47
N ALA A 206 6.81 3.50 -9.75
CA ALA A 206 7.05 2.75 -8.52
C ALA A 206 6.04 3.11 -7.41
N LEU A 207 5.75 4.41 -7.22
CA LEU A 207 4.79 4.89 -6.23
C LEU A 207 3.35 4.51 -6.59
N LYS A 208 3.03 4.46 -7.90
CA LYS A 208 1.73 4.01 -8.40
C LYS A 208 1.54 2.50 -8.23
N PHE A 209 2.60 1.70 -8.34
CA PHE A 209 2.52 0.24 -8.28
C PHE A 209 1.76 -0.23 -7.03
N ARG A 210 0.60 -0.88 -7.25
CA ARG A 210 -0.30 -1.42 -6.21
C ARG A 210 -0.88 -0.38 -5.24
N SER A 211 -0.82 0.90 -5.58
CA SER A 211 -1.51 1.95 -4.87
C SER A 211 -2.94 2.11 -5.40
N LYS A 212 -3.94 1.88 -4.54
CA LYS A 212 -5.35 2.08 -4.90
C LYS A 212 -5.64 3.56 -5.17
N ILE A 213 -5.15 4.44 -4.30
CA ILE A 213 -5.36 5.90 -4.38
C ILE A 213 -4.75 6.47 -5.67
N ARG A 214 -3.66 5.86 -6.17
CA ARG A 214 -2.96 6.29 -7.38
C ARG A 214 -3.29 5.45 -8.62
N GLY A 215 -4.38 4.68 -8.58
CA GLY A 215 -4.90 3.92 -9.71
C GLY A 215 -4.04 2.75 -10.18
N GLY A 216 -3.09 2.26 -9.36
CA GLY A 216 -2.22 1.14 -9.70
C GLY A 216 -2.70 -0.24 -9.23
N MET A 217 -3.94 -0.33 -8.76
CA MET A 217 -4.58 -1.63 -8.52
C MET A 217 -5.16 -2.16 -9.84
N PRO A 218 -4.95 -3.45 -10.18
CA PRO A 218 -5.46 -4.00 -11.42
C PRO A 218 -6.99 -4.10 -11.38
N THR A 219 -7.64 -3.91 -12.53
CA THR A 219 -9.06 -4.20 -12.72
C THR A 219 -9.29 -5.66 -13.12
N LEU A 220 -10.52 -6.17 -12.96
CA LEU A 220 -10.86 -7.51 -13.44
C LEU A 220 -10.63 -7.65 -14.96
N ASP A 221 -10.94 -6.61 -15.73
CA ASP A 221 -10.72 -6.59 -17.18
C ASP A 221 -9.22 -6.69 -17.51
N GLN A 222 -8.37 -5.91 -16.84
CA GLN A 222 -6.91 -6.00 -16.99
C GLN A 222 -6.39 -7.39 -16.64
N ILE A 223 -6.85 -7.99 -15.54
CA ILE A 223 -6.47 -9.35 -15.12
C ILE A 223 -6.85 -10.38 -16.19
N ARG A 224 -8.01 -10.21 -16.84
CA ARG A 224 -8.52 -11.16 -17.83
C ARG A 224 -7.92 -10.97 -19.22
N THR A 225 -7.52 -9.75 -19.57
CA THR A 225 -6.92 -9.42 -20.87
C THR A 225 -5.39 -9.52 -20.86
N THR A 226 -4.76 -9.41 -19.69
CA THR A 226 -3.30 -9.45 -19.55
C THR A 226 -2.86 -10.80 -18.97
N PRO A 227 -2.00 -11.56 -19.67
CA PRO A 227 -1.45 -12.80 -19.11
C PRO A 227 -0.68 -12.56 -17.81
N SER A 228 -0.76 -13.52 -16.88
CA SER A 228 0.08 -13.51 -15.69
C SER A 228 1.55 -13.52 -16.08
N GLU A 229 2.35 -12.68 -15.44
CA GLU A 229 3.79 -12.59 -15.68
C GLU A 229 4.55 -13.78 -15.10
N SER A 230 5.72 -14.09 -15.66
CA SER A 230 6.58 -15.18 -15.18
C SER A 230 7.70 -14.65 -14.29
N PHE A 231 7.58 -14.94 -12.99
CA PHE A 231 8.64 -14.65 -12.03
C PHE A 231 9.92 -15.42 -12.37
N ARG A 232 9.81 -16.66 -12.88
CA ARG A 232 10.95 -17.43 -13.37
C ARG A 232 11.69 -16.73 -14.52
N GLY A 233 10.96 -16.11 -15.45
CA GLY A 233 11.54 -15.34 -16.54
C GLY A 233 12.33 -14.13 -16.02
N ALA A 234 11.76 -13.38 -15.08
CA ALA A 234 12.45 -12.26 -14.44
C ALA A 234 13.69 -12.70 -13.65
N TYR A 235 13.58 -13.80 -12.88
CA TYR A 235 14.71 -14.41 -12.18
C TYR A 235 15.86 -14.79 -13.12
N ALA A 236 15.57 -15.46 -14.24
CA ALA A 236 16.61 -15.89 -15.18
C ALA A 236 17.39 -14.69 -15.76
N LYS A 237 16.68 -13.62 -16.15
CA LYS A 237 17.30 -12.38 -16.63
C LYS A 237 18.13 -11.69 -15.54
N ALA A 238 17.57 -11.57 -14.34
CA ALA A 238 18.24 -10.94 -13.21
C ALA A 238 19.52 -11.70 -12.80
N LYS A 239 19.47 -13.03 -12.80
CA LYS A 239 20.64 -13.89 -12.56
C LYS A 239 21.71 -13.71 -13.62
N GLU A 240 21.32 -13.66 -14.89
CA GLU A 240 22.26 -13.42 -15.99
C GLU A 240 22.95 -12.06 -15.84
N ALA A 241 22.18 -11.00 -15.60
CA ALA A 241 22.70 -9.64 -15.41
C ALA A 241 23.65 -9.56 -14.19
N ALA A 242 23.29 -10.19 -13.08
CA ALA A 242 24.14 -10.24 -11.88
C ALA A 242 25.45 -10.99 -12.13
N MET A 243 25.39 -12.17 -12.74
CA MET A 243 26.57 -13.04 -12.91
C MET A 243 27.49 -12.62 -14.06
N LYS A 244 26.95 -12.03 -15.13
CA LYS A 244 27.74 -11.66 -16.32
C LYS A 244 28.13 -10.19 -16.32
N GLU A 245 27.25 -9.31 -15.86
CA GLU A 245 27.41 -7.86 -15.97
C GLU A 245 27.70 -7.19 -14.61
N GLY A 246 27.60 -7.93 -13.50
CA GLY A 246 27.78 -7.36 -12.17
C GLY A 246 26.63 -6.46 -11.73
N LYS A 247 25.45 -6.54 -12.39
CA LYS A 247 24.33 -5.61 -12.17
C LYS A 247 23.34 -6.11 -11.14
N THR A 248 22.74 -5.17 -10.41
CA THR A 248 21.63 -5.46 -9.48
C THR A 248 20.29 -5.22 -10.15
N THR A 249 19.35 -6.15 -9.96
CA THR A 249 17.95 -6.03 -10.38
C THR A 249 17.04 -6.11 -9.16
N ILE A 250 16.12 -5.16 -9.03
CA ILE A 250 15.06 -5.19 -8.02
C ILE A 250 13.73 -5.52 -8.69
N VAL A 251 13.03 -6.53 -8.20
CA VAL A 251 11.75 -7.00 -8.74
C VAL A 251 10.71 -6.92 -7.64
N ALA A 252 9.72 -6.05 -7.78
CA ALA A 252 8.50 -6.19 -7.00
C ALA A 252 7.58 -7.21 -7.65
N VAL A 253 6.99 -8.08 -6.83
CA VAL A 253 6.09 -9.14 -7.23
C VAL A 253 4.76 -8.90 -6.55
N SER A 254 3.69 -8.78 -7.32
CA SER A 254 2.32 -8.74 -6.80
C SER A 254 1.57 -9.99 -7.21
N LEU A 255 1.12 -10.74 -6.22
CA LEU A 255 0.29 -11.92 -6.37
C LEU A 255 -1.14 -11.53 -6.04
N THR A 256 -2.02 -11.55 -7.04
CA THR A 256 -3.43 -11.21 -6.91
C THR A 256 -4.27 -12.46 -7.08
N ASP A 257 -5.19 -12.72 -6.16
CA ASP A 257 -6.23 -13.73 -6.39
C ASP A 257 -7.29 -13.16 -7.34
N VAL A 258 -7.45 -13.77 -8.51
CA VAL A 258 -8.43 -13.37 -9.50
C VAL A 258 -9.85 -13.63 -9.01
N HIS A 259 -10.04 -14.68 -8.19
CA HIS A 259 -11.38 -15.09 -7.83
C HIS A 259 -12.11 -14.07 -6.95
N ILE A 260 -11.40 -13.33 -6.08
CA ILE A 260 -12.05 -12.24 -5.33
C ILE A 260 -12.60 -11.15 -6.25
N PHE A 261 -11.93 -10.85 -7.37
CA PHE A 261 -12.40 -9.85 -8.32
C PHE A 261 -13.65 -10.34 -9.05
N GLU A 262 -13.74 -11.63 -9.37
CA GLU A 262 -14.96 -12.22 -9.92
C GLU A 262 -16.12 -12.22 -8.93
N LEU A 263 -15.84 -12.48 -7.65
CA LEU A 263 -16.84 -12.43 -6.59
C LEU A 263 -17.31 -10.99 -6.36
N ALA A 264 -16.38 -10.02 -6.37
CA ALA A 264 -16.70 -8.60 -6.24
C ALA A 264 -17.57 -8.12 -7.41
N ALA A 265 -17.25 -8.48 -8.66
CA ALA A 265 -18.07 -8.14 -9.82
C ALA A 265 -19.52 -8.71 -9.78
N ARG A 266 -19.82 -9.60 -8.81
CA ARG A 266 -21.12 -10.22 -8.60
C ARG A 266 -21.76 -9.81 -7.26
N GLY A 267 -21.16 -8.89 -6.50
CA GLY A 267 -21.63 -8.51 -5.16
C GLY A 267 -21.51 -9.63 -4.12
N LYS A 268 -20.50 -10.49 -4.22
CA LYS A 268 -20.35 -11.72 -3.39
C LYS A 268 -18.97 -11.86 -2.72
N SER A 269 -18.12 -10.84 -2.76
CA SER A 269 -16.78 -10.90 -2.18
C SER A 269 -16.76 -10.71 -0.66
N GLU A 270 -17.73 -9.98 -0.10
CA GLU A 270 -17.74 -9.57 1.31
C GLU A 270 -17.51 -10.70 2.33
N PRO A 271 -18.06 -11.92 2.19
CA PRO A 271 -17.86 -12.99 3.17
C PRO A 271 -16.47 -13.64 3.12
N TRP A 272 -15.63 -13.30 2.14
CA TRP A 272 -14.41 -14.03 1.84
C TRP A 272 -13.17 -13.18 2.09
N PHE A 273 -12.12 -13.84 2.56
CA PHE A 273 -10.77 -13.30 2.55
C PHE A 273 -10.07 -13.68 1.24
N SER A 274 -9.49 -12.67 0.60
CA SER A 274 -8.66 -12.86 -0.58
C SER A 274 -7.21 -12.79 -0.23
N PHE A 275 -6.47 -13.80 -0.69
CA PHE A 275 -5.04 -13.77 -0.59
C PHE A 275 -4.43 -12.89 -1.71
N ALA A 276 -4.04 -11.67 -1.36
CA ALA A 276 -3.22 -10.80 -2.21
C ALA A 276 -1.94 -10.43 -1.45
N HIS A 277 -0.77 -10.72 -2.02
CA HIS A 277 0.52 -10.46 -1.38
C HIS A 277 1.46 -9.76 -2.33
N THR A 278 2.21 -8.79 -1.81
CA THR A 278 3.20 -8.08 -2.60
C THR A 278 4.51 -8.04 -1.83
N PHE A 279 5.61 -8.34 -2.50
CA PHE A 279 6.93 -8.38 -1.90
C PHE A 279 7.99 -7.92 -2.91
N VAL A 280 9.19 -7.64 -2.42
CA VAL A 280 10.31 -7.21 -3.26
C VAL A 280 11.45 -8.22 -3.17
N VAL A 281 12.05 -8.52 -4.31
CA VAL A 281 13.21 -9.39 -4.42
C VAL A 281 14.36 -8.61 -5.05
N GLY A 282 15.52 -8.65 -4.41
CA GLY A 282 16.75 -8.12 -4.97
C GLY A 282 17.64 -9.26 -5.47
N PHE A 283 18.21 -9.08 -6.65
CA PHE A 283 19.19 -9.98 -7.26
C PHE A 283 20.44 -9.18 -7.60
N GLY A 284 21.59 -9.55 -7.04
CA GLY A 284 22.86 -8.90 -7.28
C GLY A 284 24.00 -9.92 -7.34
N PRO A 285 25.23 -9.50 -7.67
CA PRO A 285 26.39 -10.40 -7.72
C PRO A 285 26.59 -11.22 -6.42
N GLU A 286 26.20 -10.65 -5.29
CA GLU A 286 26.25 -11.26 -3.95
C GLU A 286 25.19 -12.35 -3.70
N GLY A 287 24.15 -12.46 -4.53
CA GLY A 287 23.07 -13.43 -4.38
C GLY A 287 21.68 -12.80 -4.48
N PHE A 288 20.72 -13.30 -3.69
CA PHE A 288 19.36 -12.75 -3.68
C PHE A 288 18.83 -12.50 -2.27
N VAL A 289 17.90 -11.56 -2.14
CA VAL A 289 17.24 -11.21 -0.88
C VAL A 289 15.75 -10.99 -1.13
N VAL A 290 14.93 -11.28 -0.12
CA VAL A 290 13.48 -11.02 -0.17
C VAL A 290 13.13 -10.07 0.96
N TRP A 291 12.53 -8.95 0.62
CA TRP A 291 11.92 -8.03 1.57
C TRP A 291 10.41 -8.15 1.50
N GLN A 292 9.80 -8.33 2.66
CA GLN A 292 8.37 -8.46 2.76
C GLN A 292 7.87 -8.08 4.15
N ALA A 293 6.64 -7.58 4.15
CA ALA A 293 5.71 -7.63 5.27
C ALA A 293 4.50 -8.43 4.79
N TRP A 294 3.56 -8.76 5.66
CA TRP A 294 2.37 -9.53 5.26
C TRP A 294 1.08 -8.70 5.28
N GLY A 295 0.65 -8.27 6.46
CA GLY A 295 -0.59 -7.55 6.67
C GLY A 295 -0.98 -7.55 8.14
N GLU A 296 -2.17 -7.03 8.44
CA GLU A 296 -2.71 -6.82 9.79
C GLU A 296 -2.44 -7.97 10.79
N HIS A 297 -2.61 -9.22 10.34
CA HIS A 297 -2.45 -10.43 11.15
C HIS A 297 -1.13 -11.18 10.96
N GLY A 298 -0.15 -10.57 10.30
CA GLY A 298 1.18 -11.15 10.07
C GLY A 298 2.29 -10.27 10.61
N TYR A 299 3.48 -10.44 10.06
CA TYR A 299 4.67 -9.70 10.48
C TYR A 299 4.88 -8.40 9.69
N ARG A 300 5.54 -7.45 10.35
CA ARG A 300 6.11 -6.23 9.76
C ARG A 300 7.49 -6.49 9.12
N LEU A 301 7.98 -5.53 8.34
CA LEU A 301 9.31 -5.62 7.72
C LEU A 301 10.46 -5.65 8.73
N ASP A 302 10.35 -4.94 9.87
CA ASP A 302 11.33 -4.97 10.95
C ASP A 302 11.38 -6.34 11.62
N GLU A 303 10.23 -6.96 11.87
CA GLU A 303 10.13 -8.31 12.42
C GLU A 303 10.68 -9.37 11.46
N TRP A 304 10.45 -9.20 10.15
CA TRP A 304 11.05 -10.02 9.11
C TRP A 304 12.59 -9.89 9.10
N THR A 305 13.09 -8.66 9.20
CA THR A 305 14.52 -8.36 9.23
C THR A 305 15.18 -8.92 10.48
N ALA A 306 14.56 -8.76 11.65
CA ALA A 306 15.06 -9.27 12.93
C ALA A 306 15.19 -10.80 12.96
N LYS A 307 14.41 -11.52 12.15
CA LYS A 307 14.49 -12.99 11.96
C LYS A 307 15.45 -13.41 10.84
N ASP A 308 16.36 -12.53 10.42
CA ASP A 308 17.31 -12.78 9.33
C ASP A 308 16.61 -13.01 7.96
N GLY A 309 15.37 -12.53 7.83
CA GLY A 309 14.57 -12.68 6.62
C GLY A 309 15.09 -11.88 5.42
N THR A 310 15.86 -10.82 5.69
CA THR A 310 16.51 -9.94 4.70
C THR A 310 17.99 -10.28 4.49
N ARG A 311 18.45 -11.47 4.90
CA ARG A 311 19.80 -11.93 4.56
C ARG A 311 19.97 -12.12 3.06
N VAL A 312 21.18 -11.91 2.59
CA VAL A 312 21.59 -12.34 1.26
C VAL A 312 21.69 -13.86 1.27
N ARG A 313 21.02 -14.48 0.30
CA ARG A 313 20.89 -15.93 0.12
C ARG A 313 21.59 -16.35 -1.15
N SER A 314 21.93 -17.63 -1.22
CA SER A 314 22.61 -18.24 -2.36
C SER A 314 21.73 -18.31 -3.62
N TRP A 315 22.36 -18.50 -4.78
CA TRP A 315 21.65 -18.68 -6.05
C TRP A 315 20.85 -19.99 -6.11
N GLU A 316 21.29 -21.02 -5.37
CA GLU A 316 20.58 -22.28 -5.19
C GLU A 316 19.28 -22.08 -4.42
N GLU A 317 19.33 -21.30 -3.34
CA GLU A 317 18.13 -20.88 -2.61
C GLU A 317 17.20 -20.05 -3.49
N ALA A 318 17.75 -19.21 -4.37
CA ALA A 318 16.96 -18.40 -5.30
C ALA A 318 16.20 -19.28 -6.31
N GLU A 319 16.85 -20.29 -6.87
CA GLU A 319 16.22 -21.25 -7.79
C GLU A 319 15.11 -22.04 -7.06
N ALA A 320 15.37 -22.47 -5.82
CA ALA A 320 14.39 -23.18 -5.01
C ALA A 320 13.17 -22.30 -4.69
N PHE A 321 13.39 -21.04 -4.30
CA PHE A 321 12.34 -20.05 -4.05
C PHE A 321 11.51 -19.81 -5.32
N THR A 322 12.15 -19.53 -6.45
CA THR A 322 11.50 -19.31 -7.75
C THR A 322 10.65 -20.51 -8.17
N LYS A 323 11.18 -21.74 -8.03
CA LYS A 323 10.46 -22.97 -8.36
C LYS A 323 9.22 -23.14 -7.49
N ASP A 324 9.33 -22.88 -6.20
CA ASP A 324 8.22 -23.01 -5.26
C ASP A 324 7.18 -21.91 -5.45
N PHE A 325 7.60 -20.68 -5.75
CA PHE A 325 6.70 -19.58 -6.12
C PHE A 325 5.91 -19.88 -7.40
N GLU A 326 6.57 -20.38 -8.45
CA GLU A 326 5.88 -20.74 -9.70
C GLU A 326 4.86 -21.87 -9.51
N LYS A 327 5.13 -22.85 -8.64
CA LYS A 327 4.14 -23.89 -8.28
C LYS A 327 2.93 -23.28 -7.59
N LEU A 328 3.14 -22.30 -6.70
CA LEU A 328 2.06 -21.59 -6.01
C LEU A 328 1.23 -20.79 -7.02
N ALA A 329 1.88 -20.00 -7.88
CA ALA A 329 1.24 -19.10 -8.85
C ALA A 329 0.49 -19.84 -9.97
N ARG A 330 0.93 -21.04 -10.37
CA ARG A 330 0.24 -21.84 -11.39
C ARG A 330 -0.91 -22.68 -10.84
N GLY A 331 -1.03 -22.79 -9.52
CA GLY A 331 -2.08 -23.56 -8.86
C GLY A 331 -3.45 -22.93 -9.10
N LYS A 332 -4.42 -23.72 -9.60
CA LYS A 332 -5.84 -23.33 -9.71
C LYS A 332 -6.72 -24.19 -8.80
N GLY A 333 -7.90 -23.70 -8.46
CA GLY A 333 -8.89 -24.43 -7.67
C GLY A 333 -8.79 -24.16 -6.16
N PRO A 334 -9.36 -25.01 -5.31
CA PRO A 334 -9.43 -24.78 -3.86
C PRO A 334 -8.05 -24.54 -3.23
N PHE A 335 -8.00 -23.69 -2.21
CA PHE A 335 -6.78 -23.48 -1.43
C PHE A 335 -6.62 -24.63 -0.42
N ASP A 336 -5.82 -25.64 -0.79
CA ASP A 336 -5.64 -26.87 -0.01
C ASP A 336 -4.42 -26.82 0.93
N PHE A 337 -4.25 -27.87 1.73
CA PHE A 337 -3.12 -27.99 2.67
C PHE A 337 -1.75 -27.96 1.97
N LYS A 338 -1.64 -28.51 0.75
CA LYS A 338 -0.38 -28.50 0.00
C LYS A 338 -0.01 -27.07 -0.41
N ARG A 339 -1.00 -26.29 -0.87
CA ARG A 339 -0.82 -24.88 -1.23
C ARG A 339 -0.53 -24.03 0.01
N ASN A 340 -1.21 -24.26 1.13
CA ASN A 340 -0.91 -23.59 2.38
C ASN A 340 0.51 -23.87 2.89
N ARG A 341 0.97 -25.13 2.83
CA ARG A 341 2.35 -25.49 3.18
C ARG A 341 3.38 -24.81 2.27
N LEU A 342 3.09 -24.71 0.97
CA LEU A 342 3.95 -24.02 0.01
C LEU A 342 4.00 -22.52 0.29
N TYR A 343 2.84 -21.93 0.59
CA TYR A 343 2.70 -20.53 0.98
C TYR A 343 3.49 -20.22 2.26
N ASN A 344 3.31 -21.03 3.31
CA ASN A 344 4.07 -20.92 4.54
C ASN A 344 5.58 -21.05 4.32
N LYS A 345 6.02 -21.98 3.45
CA LYS A 345 7.45 -22.11 3.10
C LYS A 345 8.02 -20.82 2.47
N LEU A 346 7.25 -20.15 1.62
CA LEU A 346 7.70 -18.95 0.91
C LEU A 346 7.67 -17.70 1.79
N PHE A 347 6.68 -17.61 2.69
CA PHE A 347 6.31 -16.35 3.33
C PHE A 347 6.15 -16.42 4.84
N ASP A 348 6.42 -17.56 5.48
CA ASP A 348 6.32 -17.78 6.94
C ASP A 348 4.94 -17.43 7.54
N VAL A 349 3.87 -17.68 6.77
CA VAL A 349 2.48 -17.45 7.20
C VAL A 349 1.63 -18.68 6.93
N ASP A 350 0.89 -19.13 7.93
CA ASP A 350 -0.12 -20.18 7.80
C ASP A 350 -1.50 -19.53 7.60
N LEU A 351 -2.02 -19.56 6.36
CA LEU A 351 -3.33 -18.97 6.05
C LEU A 351 -4.49 -19.74 6.67
N PHE A 352 -4.33 -21.02 7.00
CA PHE A 352 -5.36 -21.77 7.71
C PHE A 352 -5.42 -21.40 9.19
N GLN A 353 -4.30 -20.98 9.77
CA GLN A 353 -4.32 -20.38 11.10
C GLN A 353 -5.03 -19.02 11.08
N VAL A 354 -4.78 -18.20 10.06
CA VAL A 354 -5.35 -16.85 9.95
C VAL A 354 -6.83 -16.86 9.54
N CYS A 355 -7.23 -17.68 8.57
CA CYS A 355 -8.56 -17.71 7.95
C CYS A 355 -9.37 -18.98 8.29
N GLY A 356 -8.91 -19.79 9.26
CA GLY A 356 -9.61 -21.00 9.68
C GLY A 356 -10.85 -20.71 10.54
N PRO A 357 -11.56 -21.75 11.03
CA PRO A 357 -12.78 -21.56 11.84
C PRO A 357 -12.59 -20.76 13.14
N LYS A 358 -11.35 -20.67 13.63
CA LYS A 358 -10.94 -19.88 14.80
C LYS A 358 -9.97 -18.75 14.43
N GLY A 359 -9.81 -18.49 13.13
CA GLY A 359 -8.95 -17.46 12.60
C GLY A 359 -9.48 -16.06 12.91
N LEU A 360 -8.59 -15.07 12.86
CA LEU A 360 -8.96 -13.67 13.01
C LEU A 360 -9.62 -13.11 11.76
N GLU A 361 -9.42 -13.78 10.62
CA GLU A 361 -9.91 -13.36 9.32
C GLU A 361 -11.07 -14.20 8.81
N LYS A 362 -11.74 -13.64 7.81
CA LYS A 362 -12.79 -14.35 7.06
C LYS A 362 -12.24 -15.63 6.40
N PRO A 363 -13.09 -16.61 6.09
CA PRO A 363 -12.68 -17.79 5.35
C PRO A 363 -12.03 -17.44 4.00
N LEU A 364 -11.03 -18.22 3.59
CA LEU A 364 -10.42 -18.09 2.27
C LEU A 364 -11.47 -18.26 1.16
N VAL A 365 -11.28 -17.54 0.06
CA VAL A 365 -12.04 -17.74 -1.18
C VAL A 365 -12.18 -19.23 -1.56
N PRO A 366 -13.35 -19.65 -2.07
CA PRO A 366 -13.62 -21.07 -2.37
C PRO A 366 -12.77 -21.62 -3.51
N LYS A 367 -12.29 -20.73 -4.40
CA LYS A 367 -11.33 -21.04 -5.45
C LYS A 367 -10.25 -19.97 -5.41
N PHE A 368 -9.02 -20.39 -5.66
CA PHE A 368 -7.88 -19.52 -5.82
C PHE A 368 -7.37 -19.64 -7.25
N GLU A 369 -7.18 -18.49 -7.90
CA GLU A 369 -6.49 -18.37 -9.18
C GLU A 369 -5.51 -17.20 -9.04
N ALA A 370 -4.22 -17.49 -9.09
CA ALA A 370 -3.20 -16.46 -8.99
C ALA A 370 -3.00 -15.74 -10.33
N TRP A 371 -2.90 -14.42 -10.26
CA TRP A 371 -2.38 -13.55 -11.32
C TRP A 371 -1.20 -12.77 -10.78
N VAL A 372 -0.04 -12.94 -11.43
CA VAL A 372 1.22 -12.32 -11.04
C VAL A 372 1.48 -11.10 -11.92
N GLN A 373 1.81 -10.00 -11.25
CA GLN A 373 2.32 -8.78 -11.86
C GLN A 373 3.71 -8.48 -11.30
N LEU A 374 4.62 -8.03 -12.16
CA LEU A 374 5.99 -7.70 -11.83
C LEU A 374 6.25 -6.22 -12.12
N PHE A 375 7.07 -5.60 -11.29
CA PHE A 375 7.68 -4.31 -11.57
C PHE A 375 9.19 -4.46 -11.46
N VAL A 376 9.89 -4.36 -12.59
CA VAL A 376 11.32 -4.67 -12.70
C VAL A 376 12.12 -3.38 -12.85
N LEU A 377 13.05 -3.20 -11.91
CA LEU A 377 14.08 -2.17 -11.95
C LEU A 377 15.41 -2.85 -12.28
N GLU A 378 15.85 -2.69 -13.52
CA GLU A 378 17.14 -3.19 -14.01
C GLU A 378 18.26 -2.18 -13.71
N ASP A 379 19.49 -2.67 -13.54
CA ASP A 379 20.69 -1.86 -13.29
C ASP A 379 20.53 -0.86 -12.13
N VAL A 380 19.95 -1.31 -11.02
CA VAL A 380 19.80 -0.48 -9.81
C VAL A 380 21.17 -0.20 -9.24
N ARG A 381 21.46 1.08 -9.00
CA ARG A 381 22.73 1.57 -8.46
C ARG A 381 22.55 2.19 -7.08
N VAL A 382 23.66 2.37 -6.36
CA VAL A 382 23.66 3.02 -5.05
C VAL A 382 23.10 4.44 -5.18
N GLU A 383 23.42 5.17 -6.25
CA GLU A 383 22.93 6.54 -6.45
C GLU A 383 21.40 6.60 -6.59
N ASN A 384 20.76 5.51 -7.04
CA ASN A 384 19.29 5.46 -7.05
C ASN A 384 18.74 5.41 -5.62
N ILE A 385 19.39 4.68 -4.72
CA ILE A 385 18.94 4.51 -3.33
C ILE A 385 19.13 5.80 -2.54
N THR A 386 20.20 6.53 -2.83
CA THR A 386 20.67 7.69 -2.05
C THR A 386 20.29 9.02 -2.68
N LYS A 387 19.38 9.00 -3.66
CA LYS A 387 19.00 10.18 -4.46
C LYS A 387 18.28 11.27 -3.67
N PHE A 388 17.61 10.91 -2.58
CA PHE A 388 16.83 11.85 -1.79
C PHE A 388 17.75 12.77 -0.96
N ARG A 389 17.61 14.07 -1.16
CA ARG A 389 18.40 15.10 -0.49
C ARG A 389 17.63 15.61 0.73
N TRP A 390 18.08 15.18 1.90
CA TRP A 390 17.45 15.55 3.17
C TRP A 390 17.84 16.96 3.60
N MET A 391 16.91 17.90 3.46
CA MET A 391 17.10 19.30 3.86
C MET A 391 17.20 19.39 5.38
N LYS A 392 17.99 20.35 5.88
CA LYS A 392 18.20 20.51 7.32
C LYS A 392 16.86 20.76 8.01
N LEU A 393 16.59 20.02 9.09
CA LEU A 393 15.68 20.41 10.16
C LEU A 393 16.05 21.85 10.54
N GLY A 394 15.09 22.78 10.47
CA GLY A 394 15.32 24.22 10.62
C GLY A 394 16.25 24.54 11.80
N ARG A 395 17.12 25.56 11.62
CA ARG A 395 17.95 26.08 12.69
C ARG A 395 17.10 26.90 13.66
N GLU A 396 17.43 26.70 14.94
CA GLU A 396 17.31 27.59 16.09
C GLU A 396 17.27 29.07 15.68
N ASP A 397 16.11 29.70 15.91
CA ASP A 397 16.02 31.15 16.11
C ASP A 397 16.24 31.48 17.59
#